data_AF-A0A498D7M4-F1
#
_entry.id   AF-A0A498D7M4-F1
#
_cell.length_a   1.000
_cell.length_b   1.000
_cell.length_c   1.000
_cell.angle_alpha   90.00
_cell.angle_beta   90.00
_cell.angle_gamma   90.00
#
_symmetry.space_group_name_H-M   'P 1'
#
loop_
_entity.id
_entity.type
_entity.pdbx_description
1 polymer ?
#
loop_
_entity_poly.entity_id
_entity_poly.type
_entity_poly.pdbx_seq_one_letter_code
_entity_poly.pdbx_strand_id
1 'polypeptide(L)'
;MIKKIIGIGLLSSSLVLSACAMMDNSNPGEEKEPNNDTAAQEREDNKEADSVNTPEVSLQKKDEGKEVEQLQTALNTIGYELTINGQYDEMTTWAITDLQLQQGLTAIGIYNEETMKTINELLENSSVIEAGIGLPIQAEPVSTSSGTPVIGNPYDQLALVNKEYALPQEYEPGDLVTPDVPFPFEEDLPKKQIREVAATKLEELFQAAEEAGLDLYAQSGYRSYDRQEELFANYVSNHGEEEANLFSARPGESEHQSGLTMDVTSPDVEFQLNTDFGETDEGKWLAENAAEFGFIIRYPEGKEEITKYQYEPWHIRYVGEKAAKEITENNLTLEEYLTN
;
A
#
# COMPACT_ATOMS: atom_id res chain seq x y z
N MET A 1 -40.99 51.18 -10.33
CA MET A 1 -40.19 51.61 -11.48
C MET A 1 -39.79 50.36 -12.25
N ILE A 2 -40.56 49.95 -13.26
CA ILE A 2 -40.37 50.21 -14.71
C ILE A 2 -39.19 49.42 -15.32
N LYS A 3 -39.60 48.35 -16.03
CA LYS A 3 -39.15 47.74 -17.32
C LYS A 3 -37.77 47.06 -17.41
N LYS A 4 -37.63 45.79 -17.82
CA LYS A 4 -38.01 45.02 -19.07
C LYS A 4 -36.75 44.89 -19.97
N ILE A 5 -36.32 43.69 -20.38
CA ILE A 5 -36.43 43.03 -21.72
C ILE A 5 -35.49 41.79 -21.65
N ILE A 6 -35.84 40.51 -21.85
CA ILE A 6 -36.54 39.68 -22.89
C ILE A 6 -35.58 39.00 -23.89
N GLY A 7 -35.76 37.67 -24.04
CA GLY A 7 -35.55 36.84 -25.25
C GLY A 7 -34.86 35.50 -24.91
N ILE A 8 -35.51 34.35 -24.66
CA ILE A 8 -36.52 33.50 -25.37
C ILE A 8 -36.00 32.83 -26.65
N GLY A 9 -36.02 31.49 -26.66
CA GLY A 9 -36.12 30.65 -27.86
C GLY A 9 -35.95 29.15 -27.55
N LEU A 10 -37.06 28.42 -27.37
CA LEU A 10 -37.13 26.96 -27.22
C LEU A 10 -37.96 26.34 -28.37
N LEU A 11 -37.49 25.20 -28.88
CA LEU A 11 -38.15 24.04 -29.53
C LEU A 11 -39.43 24.21 -30.39
N SER A 12 -39.47 23.59 -31.57
CA SER A 12 -40.09 22.26 -31.79
C SER A 12 -40.32 21.88 -33.27
N SER A 13 -40.10 20.57 -33.50
CA SER A 13 -40.51 19.57 -34.49
C SER A 13 -41.56 19.82 -35.61
N SER A 14 -41.19 19.26 -36.79
CA SER A 14 -41.92 18.25 -37.61
C SER A 14 -42.94 18.61 -38.72
N LEU A 15 -42.70 17.94 -39.88
CA LEU A 15 -43.61 17.10 -40.72
C LEU A 15 -44.00 17.54 -42.18
N VAL A 16 -43.64 16.62 -43.13
CA VAL A 16 -44.21 16.14 -44.45
C VAL A 16 -44.43 17.04 -45.70
N LEU A 17 -44.00 16.57 -46.90
CA LEU A 17 -44.80 15.93 -48.01
C LEU A 17 -44.17 16.03 -49.43
N SER A 18 -44.20 14.89 -50.17
CA SER A 18 -44.37 14.66 -51.65
C SER A 18 -43.40 15.26 -52.70
N ALA A 19 -43.15 14.72 -53.91
CA ALA A 19 -43.41 13.46 -54.65
C ALA A 19 -42.72 13.48 -56.05
N CYS A 20 -42.47 12.29 -56.66
CA CYS A 20 -42.43 11.91 -58.11
C CYS A 20 -41.36 12.52 -59.09
N ALA A 21 -40.81 11.88 -60.15
CA ALA A 21 -40.95 10.55 -60.81
C ALA A 21 -39.90 10.33 -61.97
N MET A 22 -39.85 9.08 -62.51
CA MET A 22 -39.48 8.59 -63.89
C MET A 22 -37.99 8.31 -64.22
N MET A 23 -37.51 7.25 -64.92
CA MET A 23 -37.97 6.20 -65.89
C MET A 23 -37.03 4.95 -65.74
N ASP A 24 -37.48 3.69 -65.67
CA ASP A 24 -37.83 2.68 -66.72
C ASP A 24 -36.66 2.06 -67.53
N ASN A 25 -36.39 0.75 -67.37
CA ASN A 25 -36.69 -0.34 -68.36
C ASN A 25 -35.81 -1.63 -68.25
N SER A 26 -36.48 -2.79 -68.39
CA SER A 26 -36.05 -4.11 -68.95
C SER A 26 -35.17 -5.16 -68.19
N ASN A 27 -35.87 -6.07 -67.47
CA ASN A 27 -35.91 -7.58 -67.45
C ASN A 27 -34.87 -8.47 -68.22
N PRO A 28 -34.81 -9.83 -68.02
CA PRO A 28 -34.09 -10.60 -66.98
C PRO A 28 -33.25 -11.79 -67.58
N GLY A 29 -32.64 -12.64 -66.74
CA GLY A 29 -32.03 -13.91 -67.15
C GLY A 29 -32.08 -14.99 -66.05
N GLU A 30 -32.86 -16.04 -66.36
CA GLU A 30 -33.16 -17.32 -65.69
C GLU A 30 -31.99 -18.01 -64.94
N GLU A 31 -32.18 -18.39 -63.68
CA GLU A 31 -32.66 -19.70 -63.14
C GLU A 31 -31.75 -20.92 -63.40
N LYS A 32 -31.20 -21.50 -62.32
CA LYS A 32 -31.12 -22.95 -62.08
C LYS A 32 -31.13 -23.28 -60.58
N GLU A 33 -32.17 -24.01 -60.18
CA GLU A 33 -32.30 -24.85 -58.98
C GLU A 33 -32.20 -26.35 -59.43
N PRO A 34 -32.30 -27.41 -58.59
CA PRO A 34 -32.28 -27.53 -57.12
C PRO A 34 -31.56 -28.81 -56.58
N ASN A 35 -31.74 -29.05 -55.28
CA ASN A 35 -31.76 -30.31 -54.50
C ASN A 35 -30.46 -30.79 -53.84
N ASN A 36 -30.47 -31.38 -52.65
CA ASN A 36 -31.37 -31.49 -51.48
C ASN A 36 -30.57 -32.42 -50.54
N ASP A 37 -30.56 -32.18 -49.22
CA ASP A 37 -30.74 -33.21 -48.17
C ASP A 37 -30.16 -32.79 -46.80
N THR A 38 -31.12 -32.40 -45.96
CA THR A 38 -31.39 -32.91 -44.60
C THR A 38 -30.36 -32.83 -43.46
N ALA A 39 -30.93 -32.34 -42.34
CA ALA A 39 -30.70 -32.74 -40.95
C ALA A 39 -29.61 -32.00 -40.15
N ALA A 40 -30.09 -31.01 -39.39
CA ALA A 40 -29.89 -30.80 -37.96
C ALA A 40 -28.69 -31.50 -37.28
N GLN A 41 -27.77 -30.68 -36.77
CA GLN A 41 -27.12 -30.81 -35.45
C GLN A 41 -26.40 -29.48 -35.17
N GLU A 42 -26.95 -28.68 -34.23
CA GLU A 42 -26.31 -28.39 -32.93
C GLU A 42 -25.03 -27.57 -33.10
N ARG A 43 -25.13 -26.23 -33.11
CA ARG A 43 -24.82 -25.38 -31.93
C ARG A 43 -23.67 -25.94 -31.08
N GLU A 44 -22.45 -25.83 -31.59
CA GLU A 44 -21.29 -25.62 -30.71
C GLU A 44 -21.28 -24.15 -30.32
N ASP A 45 -22.09 -23.81 -29.31
CA ASP A 45 -21.82 -22.66 -28.46
C ASP A 45 -20.48 -22.95 -27.78
N ASN A 46 -19.43 -22.30 -28.26
CA ASN A 46 -18.13 -22.27 -27.62
C ASN A 46 -18.31 -21.54 -26.28
N LYS A 47 -18.61 -22.29 -25.21
CA LYS A 47 -18.39 -21.81 -23.84
C LYS A 47 -16.89 -21.79 -23.62
N GLU A 48 -16.22 -20.73 -24.06
CA GLU A 48 -15.14 -20.19 -23.25
C GLU A 48 -15.81 -19.85 -21.92
N ALA A 49 -15.55 -20.66 -20.89
CA ALA A 49 -15.74 -20.17 -19.53
C ALA A 49 -14.88 -18.92 -19.44
N ASP A 50 -15.49 -17.76 -19.15
CA ASP A 50 -14.77 -16.53 -18.83
C ASP A 50 -13.78 -16.85 -17.70
N SER A 51 -12.57 -17.26 -18.06
CA SER A 51 -11.52 -17.51 -17.08
C SER A 51 -11.15 -16.14 -16.56
N VAL A 52 -11.53 -15.86 -15.30
CA VAL A 52 -11.13 -14.64 -14.62
C VAL A 52 -9.60 -14.62 -14.61
N ASN A 53 -9.01 -13.78 -15.45
CA ASN A 53 -7.57 -13.66 -15.54
C ASN A 53 -7.09 -12.68 -14.49
N THR A 54 -6.04 -13.02 -13.77
CA THR A 54 -5.40 -12.11 -12.82
C THR A 54 -4.39 -11.20 -13.54
N PRO A 55 -4.06 -10.03 -12.99
CA PRO A 55 -3.03 -9.17 -13.57
C PRO A 55 -1.64 -9.84 -13.50
N GLU A 56 -0.86 -9.69 -14.56
CA GLU A 56 0.54 -10.18 -14.63
C GLU A 56 1.56 -9.20 -14.02
N VAL A 57 1.09 -8.06 -13.48
CA VAL A 57 1.92 -7.01 -12.89
C VAL A 57 1.70 -6.94 -11.39
N SER A 58 2.76 -6.59 -10.64
CA SER A 58 2.62 -6.30 -9.21
C SER A 58 1.75 -5.04 -9.03
N LEU A 59 0.84 -5.08 -8.06
CA LEU A 59 -0.06 -3.96 -7.74
C LEU A 59 -0.01 -3.66 -6.24
N GLN A 60 -0.08 -2.39 -5.88
CA GLN A 60 -0.07 -1.91 -4.51
C GLN A 60 -1.00 -0.69 -4.34
N LYS A 61 -1.21 -0.26 -3.10
CA LYS A 61 -1.97 0.95 -2.79
C LYS A 61 -1.51 2.13 -3.64
N LYS A 62 -2.48 2.94 -4.08
CA LYS A 62 -2.36 4.04 -5.06
C LYS A 62 -2.24 3.64 -6.53
N ASP A 63 -2.15 2.34 -6.86
CA ASP A 63 -2.31 1.91 -8.25
C ASP A 63 -3.76 2.07 -8.71
N GLU A 64 -3.93 2.38 -9.99
CA GLU A 64 -5.24 2.52 -10.63
C GLU A 64 -5.25 1.93 -12.03
N GLY A 65 -6.42 1.52 -12.51
CA GLY A 65 -6.61 1.06 -13.89
C GLY A 65 -7.25 -0.32 -14.00
N LYS A 66 -7.19 -0.88 -15.21
CA LYS A 66 -7.88 -2.13 -15.58
C LYS A 66 -7.30 -3.34 -14.87
N GLU A 67 -6.01 -3.31 -14.60
CA GLU A 67 -5.29 -4.33 -13.85
C GLU A 67 -5.85 -4.40 -12.42
N VAL A 68 -6.15 -3.26 -11.79
CA VAL A 68 -6.80 -3.26 -10.48
C VAL A 68 -8.24 -3.76 -10.56
N GLU A 69 -9.01 -3.39 -11.60
CA GLU A 69 -10.36 -3.94 -11.80
C GLU A 69 -10.35 -5.47 -11.97
N GLN A 70 -9.35 -6.00 -12.69
CA GLN A 70 -9.13 -7.44 -12.85
C GLN A 70 -8.82 -8.11 -11.51
N LEU A 71 -7.92 -7.52 -10.70
CA LEU A 71 -7.62 -8.02 -9.37
C LEU A 71 -8.86 -8.04 -8.47
N GLN A 72 -9.62 -6.94 -8.42
CA GLN A 72 -10.85 -6.85 -7.63
C GLN A 72 -11.90 -7.87 -8.08
N THR A 73 -12.00 -8.12 -9.39
CA THR A 73 -12.87 -9.17 -9.95
C THR A 73 -12.41 -10.57 -9.53
N ALA A 74 -11.09 -10.84 -9.56
CA ALA A 74 -10.51 -12.11 -9.10
C ALA A 74 -10.77 -12.33 -7.61
N LEU A 75 -10.52 -11.33 -6.77
CA LEU A 75 -10.79 -11.37 -5.32
C LEU A 75 -12.28 -11.64 -5.04
N ASN A 76 -13.18 -10.99 -5.77
CA ASN A 76 -14.61 -11.24 -5.63
C ASN A 76 -15.01 -12.66 -6.04
N THR A 77 -14.34 -13.22 -7.04
CA THR A 77 -14.58 -14.60 -7.51
C THR A 77 -14.17 -15.63 -6.45
N ILE A 78 -13.12 -15.35 -5.68
CA ILE A 78 -12.64 -16.25 -4.62
C ILE A 78 -13.26 -15.96 -3.24
N GLY A 79 -14.29 -15.11 -3.13
CA GLY A 79 -15.09 -14.97 -1.91
C GLY A 79 -15.03 -13.63 -1.18
N TYR A 80 -14.31 -12.63 -1.71
CA TYR A 80 -14.38 -11.25 -1.19
C TYR A 80 -15.59 -10.48 -1.76
N GLU A 81 -15.93 -9.34 -1.15
CA GLU A 81 -17.03 -8.45 -1.58
C GLU A 81 -16.52 -7.01 -1.78
N LEU A 82 -15.65 -6.82 -2.77
CA LEU A 82 -15.06 -5.52 -3.13
C LEU A 82 -15.90 -4.77 -4.15
N THR A 83 -15.83 -3.44 -4.09
CA THR A 83 -16.30 -2.59 -5.19
C THR A 83 -15.26 -2.60 -6.30
N ILE A 84 -15.66 -2.96 -7.52
CA ILE A 84 -14.78 -2.88 -8.69
C ILE A 84 -14.75 -1.42 -9.16
N ASN A 85 -13.75 -0.67 -8.69
CA ASN A 85 -13.57 0.77 -8.97
C ASN A 85 -12.26 1.07 -9.71
N GLY A 86 -11.40 0.06 -9.90
CA GLY A 86 -10.10 0.22 -10.53
C GLY A 86 -9.12 1.06 -9.71
N GLN A 87 -9.33 1.18 -8.40
CA GLN A 87 -8.43 1.85 -7.46
C GLN A 87 -7.97 0.85 -6.41
N TYR A 88 -6.66 0.76 -6.19
CA TYR A 88 -6.10 -0.11 -5.15
C TYR A 88 -6.25 0.61 -3.81
N ASP A 89 -7.47 0.58 -3.30
CA ASP A 89 -7.91 1.29 -2.10
C ASP A 89 -7.66 0.48 -0.81
N GLU A 90 -8.10 1.04 0.31
CA GLU A 90 -7.98 0.40 1.63
C GLU A 90 -8.66 -0.97 1.69
N MET A 91 -9.80 -1.16 1.00
CA MET A 91 -10.52 -2.43 0.98
C MET A 91 -9.81 -3.48 0.13
N THR A 92 -9.22 -3.06 -0.99
CA THR A 92 -8.38 -3.94 -1.82
C THR A 92 -7.11 -4.35 -1.06
N THR A 93 -6.47 -3.39 -0.39
CA THR A 93 -5.30 -3.62 0.47
C THR A 93 -5.64 -4.58 1.62
N TRP A 94 -6.78 -4.38 2.28
CA TRP A 94 -7.29 -5.26 3.34
C TRP A 94 -7.52 -6.68 2.82
N ALA A 95 -8.22 -6.86 1.68
CA ALA A 95 -8.52 -8.18 1.15
C ALA A 95 -7.25 -8.96 0.78
N ILE A 96 -6.27 -8.29 0.20
CA ILE A 96 -4.96 -8.88 -0.11
C ILE A 96 -4.21 -9.27 1.16
N THR A 97 -4.23 -8.41 2.18
CA THR A 97 -3.58 -8.71 3.46
C THR A 97 -4.25 -9.89 4.17
N ASP A 98 -5.58 -9.91 4.21
CA ASP A 98 -6.36 -11.00 4.78
C ASP A 98 -6.03 -12.32 4.09
N LEU A 99 -6.01 -12.34 2.74
CA LEU A 99 -5.60 -13.50 1.96
C LEU A 99 -4.18 -13.95 2.32
N GLN A 100 -3.22 -13.03 2.35
CA GLN A 100 -1.82 -13.33 2.67
C GLN A 100 -1.69 -14.01 4.04
N LEU A 101 -2.36 -13.47 5.05
CA LEU A 101 -2.37 -14.04 6.40
C LEU A 101 -2.99 -15.44 6.42
N GLN A 102 -4.11 -15.66 5.72
CA GLN A 102 -4.77 -16.96 5.64
C GLN A 102 -3.94 -18.02 4.92
N GLN A 103 -3.14 -17.60 3.93
CA GLN A 103 -2.33 -18.50 3.10
C GLN A 103 -0.88 -18.63 3.60
N GLY A 104 -0.51 -17.95 4.68
CA GLY A 104 0.84 -17.97 5.24
C GLY A 104 1.88 -17.29 4.34
N LEU A 105 1.46 -16.31 3.56
CA LEU A 105 2.33 -15.43 2.76
C LEU A 105 2.78 -14.23 3.60
N THR A 106 3.81 -13.53 3.13
CA THR A 106 4.23 -12.25 3.70
C THR A 106 3.11 -11.22 3.59
N ALA A 107 2.52 -10.86 4.73
CA ALA A 107 1.37 -9.96 4.80
C ALA A 107 1.82 -8.50 4.72
N ILE A 108 1.81 -7.92 3.53
CA ILE A 108 2.24 -6.52 3.28
C ILE A 108 1.20 -5.71 2.51
N GLY A 109 0.07 -6.32 2.15
CA GLY A 109 -0.99 -5.65 1.40
C GLY A 109 -0.62 -5.33 -0.05
N ILE A 110 0.36 -6.05 -0.60
CA ILE A 110 0.83 -5.93 -1.99
C ILE A 110 0.45 -7.19 -2.75
N TYR A 111 -0.13 -7.00 -3.93
CA TYR A 111 -0.32 -8.07 -4.91
C TYR A 111 1.00 -8.28 -5.65
N ASN A 112 1.84 -9.20 -5.15
CA ASN A 112 3.11 -9.60 -5.74
C ASN A 112 2.99 -10.97 -6.45
N GLU A 113 4.10 -11.53 -6.92
CA GLU A 113 4.12 -12.81 -7.64
C GLU A 113 3.55 -13.99 -6.82
N GLU A 114 3.84 -14.05 -5.52
CA GLU A 114 3.34 -15.12 -4.64
C GLU A 114 1.83 -14.99 -4.41
N THR A 115 1.34 -13.77 -4.17
CA THR A 115 -0.09 -13.48 -4.06
C THR A 115 -0.82 -13.81 -5.38
N MET A 116 -0.25 -13.43 -6.52
CA MET A 116 -0.78 -13.75 -7.86
C MET A 116 -0.93 -15.25 -8.06
N LYS A 117 0.14 -16.00 -7.80
CA LYS A 117 0.15 -17.46 -7.94
C LYS A 117 -0.93 -18.10 -7.05
N THR A 118 -1.04 -17.62 -5.81
CA THR A 118 -2.03 -18.13 -4.85
C THR A 118 -3.46 -17.86 -5.32
N ILE A 119 -3.75 -16.65 -5.81
CA ILE A 119 -5.09 -16.32 -6.35
C ILE A 119 -5.40 -17.16 -7.60
N ASN A 120 -4.43 -17.36 -8.50
CA ASN A 120 -4.60 -18.21 -9.67
C ASN A 120 -4.90 -19.66 -9.29
N GLU A 121 -4.17 -20.24 -8.33
CA GLU A 121 -4.44 -21.59 -7.83
C GLU A 121 -5.83 -21.72 -7.21
N LEU A 122 -6.31 -20.71 -6.48
CA LEU A 122 -7.67 -20.69 -5.93
C LEU A 122 -8.74 -20.64 -7.03
N LEU A 123 -8.53 -19.81 -8.06
CA LEU A 123 -9.44 -19.70 -9.22
C LEU A 123 -9.49 -21.01 -10.01
N GLU A 124 -8.34 -21.60 -10.34
CA GLU A 124 -8.23 -22.87 -11.07
C GLU A 124 -8.93 -24.02 -10.34
N ASN A 125 -8.81 -24.05 -9.01
CA ASN A 125 -9.43 -25.07 -8.17
C ASN A 125 -10.89 -24.74 -7.78
N SER A 126 -11.43 -23.60 -8.22
CA SER A 126 -12.75 -23.09 -7.79
C SER A 126 -12.90 -23.07 -6.26
N SER A 127 -11.80 -22.77 -5.56
CA SER A 127 -11.76 -22.67 -4.10
C SER A 127 -12.13 -21.27 -3.66
N VAL A 128 -12.85 -21.17 -2.54
CA VAL A 128 -13.28 -19.90 -1.95
C VAL A 128 -12.61 -19.69 -0.61
N ILE A 129 -12.28 -18.44 -0.33
CA ILE A 129 -11.74 -17.92 0.91
C ILE A 129 -12.90 -17.35 1.73
N GLU A 130 -12.88 -17.60 3.03
CA GLU A 130 -13.76 -16.92 3.97
C GLU A 130 -13.10 -15.59 4.37
N ALA A 131 -13.65 -14.49 3.86
CA ALA A 131 -13.06 -13.17 4.04
C ALA A 131 -13.03 -12.76 5.52
N GLY A 132 -11.88 -12.23 5.98
CA GLY A 132 -11.69 -11.71 7.33
C GLY A 132 -11.26 -12.73 8.38
N ILE A 133 -10.94 -13.97 7.99
CA ILE A 133 -10.36 -14.97 8.92
C ILE A 133 -8.93 -14.61 9.30
N GLY A 134 -8.13 -14.08 8.37
CA GLY A 134 -6.75 -13.64 8.63
C GLY A 134 -6.70 -12.25 9.26
N LEU A 135 -7.48 -11.31 8.71
CA LEU A 135 -7.60 -9.94 9.19
C LEU A 135 -9.08 -9.54 9.32
N PRO A 136 -9.67 -9.62 10.52
CA PRO A 136 -11.07 -9.25 10.72
C PRO A 136 -11.35 -7.79 10.38
N ILE A 137 -12.44 -7.52 9.66
CA ILE A 137 -12.93 -6.14 9.48
C ILE A 137 -13.41 -5.61 10.82
N GLN A 138 -12.85 -4.47 11.23
CA GLN A 138 -13.34 -3.75 12.40
C GLN A 138 -14.70 -3.12 12.08
N ALA A 139 -15.77 -3.67 12.68
CA ALA A 139 -17.14 -3.17 12.47
C ALA A 139 -17.36 -1.78 13.09
N GLU A 140 -16.61 -1.45 14.14
CA GLU A 140 -16.68 -0.18 14.85
C GLU A 140 -15.26 0.39 14.99
N PRO A 141 -15.10 1.73 14.91
CA PRO A 141 -13.80 2.36 15.11
C PRO A 141 -13.29 2.07 16.52
N VAL A 142 -12.07 1.56 16.62
CA VAL A 142 -11.37 1.35 17.88
C VAL A 142 -10.43 2.54 18.12
N SER A 143 -10.26 2.93 19.38
CA SER A 143 -9.30 3.96 19.76
C SER A 143 -8.50 3.50 20.97
N THR A 144 -7.27 3.98 21.08
CA THR A 144 -6.43 3.80 22.27
C THR A 144 -7.05 4.49 23.49
N SER A 145 -6.49 4.26 24.67
CA SER A 145 -6.86 4.97 25.90
C SER A 145 -6.68 6.49 25.81
N SER A 146 -5.79 6.97 24.92
CA SER A 146 -5.59 8.40 24.63
C SER A 146 -6.56 8.96 23.57
N GLY A 147 -7.43 8.12 23.01
CA GLY A 147 -8.41 8.52 21.99
C GLY A 147 -7.86 8.51 20.56
N THR A 148 -6.66 7.97 20.33
CA THR A 148 -6.05 7.85 19.00
C THR A 148 -6.73 6.71 18.23
N PRO A 149 -7.28 6.94 17.03
CA PRO A 149 -7.82 5.90 16.17
C PRO A 149 -6.83 4.75 15.95
N VAL A 150 -7.28 3.51 16.10
CA VAL A 150 -6.49 2.30 15.82
C VAL A 150 -6.70 1.89 14.36
N ILE A 151 -5.62 1.67 13.63
CA ILE A 151 -5.70 1.28 12.22
C ILE A 151 -6.25 -0.14 12.05
N GLY A 152 -7.05 -0.33 11.00
CA GLY A 152 -7.68 -1.62 10.71
C GLY A 152 -6.72 -2.67 10.13
N ASN A 153 -5.70 -2.21 9.41
CA ASN A 153 -4.70 -3.08 8.79
C ASN A 153 -3.28 -2.69 9.26
N PRO A 154 -2.76 -3.33 10.33
CA PRO A 154 -1.42 -3.04 10.84
C PRO A 154 -0.29 -3.66 10.02
N TYR A 155 -0.61 -4.56 9.08
CA TYR A 155 0.35 -5.29 8.25
C TYR A 155 0.70 -4.55 6.95
N ASP A 156 -0.13 -3.58 6.54
CA ASP A 156 0.09 -2.78 5.36
C ASP A 156 1.48 -2.12 5.37
N GLN A 157 2.25 -2.32 4.31
CA GLN A 157 3.56 -1.71 4.14
C GLN A 157 3.49 -0.17 4.25
N LEU A 158 2.40 0.43 3.81
CA LEU A 158 2.12 1.86 3.86
C LEU A 158 1.24 2.26 5.04
N ALA A 159 1.11 1.43 6.08
CA ALA A 159 0.43 1.79 7.31
C ALA A 159 1.00 3.10 7.87
N LEU A 160 0.14 4.12 7.98
CA LEU A 160 0.48 5.38 8.62
C LEU A 160 0.35 5.22 10.14
N VAL A 161 1.48 5.28 10.84
CA VAL A 161 1.55 5.17 12.30
C VAL A 161 2.18 6.45 12.84
N ASN A 162 1.40 7.24 13.56
CA ASN A 162 1.82 8.53 14.10
C ASN A 162 0.89 8.97 15.25
N LYS A 163 0.93 10.25 15.61
CA LYS A 163 0.10 10.80 16.71
C LYS A 163 -1.40 10.84 16.39
N GLU A 164 -1.80 10.55 15.16
CA GLU A 164 -3.19 10.52 14.69
C GLU A 164 -3.70 9.09 14.42
N TYR A 165 -2.80 8.13 14.23
CA TYR A 165 -3.12 6.75 13.89
C TYR A 165 -2.22 5.77 14.65
N ALA A 166 -2.84 4.93 15.48
CA ALA A 166 -2.16 3.96 16.32
C ALA A 166 -2.26 2.53 15.77
N LEU A 167 -1.24 1.72 16.04
CA LEU A 167 -1.29 0.27 15.88
C LEU A 167 -2.13 -0.38 17.00
N PRO A 168 -2.75 -1.54 16.74
CA PRO A 168 -3.39 -2.33 17.78
C PRO A 168 -2.39 -2.72 18.88
N GLN A 169 -2.86 -2.77 20.13
CA GLN A 169 -2.03 -3.17 21.26
C GLN A 169 -1.41 -4.56 21.08
N GLU A 170 -2.21 -5.51 20.59
CA GLU A 170 -1.80 -6.91 20.39
C GLU A 170 -1.01 -7.12 19.09
N TYR A 171 -0.74 -6.07 18.32
CA TYR A 171 -0.02 -6.22 17.05
C TYR A 171 1.48 -6.44 17.30
N GLU A 172 1.93 -7.62 16.90
CA GLU A 172 3.32 -8.03 16.78
C GLU A 172 3.49 -8.73 15.42
N PRO A 173 4.38 -8.26 14.53
CA PRO A 173 4.59 -8.91 13.24
C PRO A 173 5.11 -10.34 13.43
N GLY A 174 4.51 -11.31 12.74
CA GLY A 174 4.92 -12.73 12.81
C GLY A 174 6.19 -13.07 12.04
N ASP A 175 6.73 -12.12 11.27
CA ASP A 175 7.85 -12.24 10.33
C ASP A 175 9.07 -11.41 10.74
N LEU A 176 9.24 -11.17 12.04
CA LEU A 176 10.40 -10.46 12.59
C LEU A 176 11.67 -11.30 12.49
N VAL A 177 12.71 -10.74 11.89
CA VAL A 177 14.04 -11.35 11.75
C VAL A 177 15.12 -10.34 12.13
N THR A 178 16.29 -10.84 12.55
CA THR A 178 17.48 -10.00 12.73
C THR A 178 18.20 -9.89 11.38
N PRO A 179 18.32 -8.69 10.79
CA PRO A 179 19.07 -8.48 9.55
C PRO A 179 20.56 -8.73 9.79
N ASP A 180 21.25 -9.24 8.77
CA ASP A 180 22.71 -9.47 8.76
C ASP A 180 23.47 -8.17 8.48
N VAL A 181 23.35 -7.23 9.41
CA VAL A 181 24.01 -5.91 9.39
C VAL A 181 24.74 -5.65 10.71
N PRO A 182 25.78 -4.82 10.73
CA PRO A 182 26.49 -4.46 11.96
C PRO A 182 25.60 -3.70 12.95
N PHE A 183 25.74 -4.02 14.24
CA PHE A 183 25.15 -3.32 15.38
C PHE A 183 26.27 -2.91 16.36
N PRO A 184 26.15 -1.79 17.11
CA PRO A 184 27.18 -1.37 18.07
C PRO A 184 27.11 -2.15 19.40
N PHE A 185 26.41 -3.28 19.42
CA PHE A 185 26.17 -4.15 20.56
C PHE A 185 25.96 -5.60 20.08
N GLU A 186 26.33 -6.56 20.93
CA GLU A 186 26.34 -7.99 20.59
C GLU A 186 25.10 -8.72 21.10
N GLU A 187 24.42 -8.16 22.10
CA GLU A 187 23.26 -8.78 22.75
C GLU A 187 22.12 -9.02 21.77
N ASP A 188 21.54 -10.22 21.85
CA ASP A 188 20.33 -10.57 21.12
C ASP A 188 19.12 -9.92 21.79
N LEU A 189 18.67 -8.80 21.23
CA LEU A 189 17.61 -7.95 21.76
C LEU A 189 16.51 -7.78 20.70
N PRO A 190 15.22 -7.65 21.10
CA PRO A 190 14.13 -7.42 20.15
C PRO A 190 14.35 -6.22 19.23
N LYS A 191 15.07 -5.19 19.71
CA LYS A 191 15.45 -4.02 18.92
C LYS A 191 16.42 -4.30 17.77
N LYS A 192 16.94 -5.52 17.63
CA LYS A 192 17.68 -5.93 16.43
C LYS A 192 16.74 -6.35 15.30
N GLN A 193 15.50 -6.71 15.62
CA GLN A 193 14.60 -7.33 14.67
C GLN A 193 13.83 -6.29 13.86
N ILE A 194 13.54 -6.59 12.61
CA ILE A 194 12.56 -5.89 11.75
C ILE A 194 11.85 -6.94 10.91
N ARG A 195 10.77 -6.56 10.21
CA ARG A 195 10.06 -7.49 9.31
C ARG A 195 11.00 -7.94 8.20
N GLU A 196 10.89 -9.20 7.79
CA GLU A 196 11.76 -9.86 6.80
C GLU A 196 11.92 -9.08 5.49
N VAL A 197 10.82 -8.50 4.98
CA VAL A 197 10.85 -7.67 3.76
C VAL A 197 11.76 -6.44 3.91
N ALA A 198 11.74 -5.80 5.08
CA ALA A 198 12.59 -4.65 5.38
C ALA A 198 14.02 -5.09 5.71
N ALA A 199 14.20 -6.23 6.38
CA ALA A 199 15.51 -6.80 6.69
C ALA A 199 16.35 -7.03 5.44
N THR A 200 15.77 -7.72 4.44
CA THR A 200 16.43 -8.00 3.15
C THR A 200 16.91 -6.71 2.48
N LYS A 201 16.07 -5.67 2.48
CA LYS A 201 16.39 -4.39 1.86
C LYS A 201 17.37 -3.55 2.67
N LEU A 202 17.36 -3.69 4.00
CA LEU A 202 18.33 -3.06 4.88
C LEU A 202 19.74 -3.64 4.65
N GLU A 203 19.85 -4.96 4.47
CA GLU A 203 21.10 -5.63 4.13
C GLU A 203 21.67 -5.13 2.80
N GLU A 204 20.84 -5.03 1.76
CA GLU A 204 21.23 -4.44 0.46
C GLU A 204 21.71 -2.98 0.62
N LEU A 205 21.00 -2.17 1.42
CA LEU A 205 21.36 -0.78 1.69
C LEU A 205 22.72 -0.67 2.38
N PHE A 206 22.95 -1.50 3.41
CA PHE A 206 24.20 -1.48 4.17
C PHE A 206 25.37 -1.98 3.33
N GLN A 207 25.16 -3.00 2.49
CA GLN A 207 26.16 -3.44 1.53
C GLN A 207 26.54 -2.32 0.56
N ALA A 208 25.56 -1.57 0.03
CA ALA A 208 25.84 -0.45 -0.86
C ALA A 208 26.60 0.70 -0.16
N ALA A 209 26.33 0.93 1.13
CA ALA A 209 27.10 1.89 1.93
C ALA A 209 28.56 1.42 2.12
N GLU A 210 28.77 0.15 2.44
CA GLU A 210 30.11 -0.45 2.56
C GLU A 210 30.89 -0.34 1.23
N GLU A 211 30.24 -0.60 0.10
CA GLU A 211 30.83 -0.44 -1.24
C GLU A 211 31.19 1.03 -1.56
N ALA A 212 30.48 1.99 -0.96
CA ALA A 212 30.82 3.41 -0.99
C ALA A 212 31.91 3.81 0.01
N GLY A 213 32.39 2.88 0.85
CA GLY A 213 33.39 3.10 1.88
C GLY A 213 32.85 3.76 3.14
N LEU A 214 31.57 3.55 3.44
CA LEU A 214 30.83 4.14 4.56
C LEU A 214 30.42 3.06 5.58
N ASP A 215 30.50 3.39 6.87
CA ASP A 215 30.27 2.45 7.96
C ASP A 215 28.94 2.73 8.67
N LEU A 216 27.85 2.18 8.13
CA LEU A 216 26.52 2.22 8.77
C LEU A 216 26.37 1.15 9.84
N TYR A 217 25.65 1.47 10.91
CA TYR A 217 25.29 0.55 12.00
C TYR A 217 23.80 0.65 12.31
N ALA A 218 23.12 -0.49 12.39
CA ALA A 218 21.76 -0.55 12.89
C ALA A 218 21.75 -0.40 14.42
N GLN A 219 20.76 0.32 14.96
CA GLN A 219 20.72 0.67 16.38
C GLN A 219 19.43 0.24 17.09
N SER A 220 18.28 0.44 16.45
CA SER A 220 16.96 0.13 17.04
C SER A 220 15.88 -0.07 15.97
N GLY A 221 15.45 -1.32 15.79
CA GLY A 221 14.34 -1.76 14.95
C GLY A 221 13.04 -1.91 15.73
N TYR A 222 12.51 -3.13 15.81
CA TYR A 222 11.23 -3.46 16.42
C TYR A 222 11.17 -3.09 17.92
N ARG A 223 10.02 -2.56 18.32
CA ARG A 223 9.69 -2.25 19.71
C ARG A 223 8.23 -2.57 19.97
N SER A 224 7.96 -3.49 20.88
CA SER A 224 6.60 -3.88 21.22
C SER A 224 5.80 -2.75 21.88
N TYR A 225 4.47 -2.88 21.83
CA TYR A 225 3.55 -1.96 22.50
C TYR A 225 3.89 -1.80 23.99
N ASP A 226 4.01 -2.91 24.72
CA ASP A 226 4.31 -2.92 26.16
C ASP A 226 5.64 -2.22 26.46
N ARG A 227 6.65 -2.42 25.61
CA ARG A 227 7.93 -1.73 25.78
C ARG A 227 7.78 -0.22 25.57
N GLN A 228 6.98 0.20 24.60
CA GLN A 228 6.68 1.61 24.38
C GLN A 228 5.87 2.21 25.55
N GLU A 229 4.98 1.43 26.18
CA GLU A 229 4.25 1.83 27.40
C GLU A 229 5.20 2.10 28.57
N GLU A 230 6.13 1.19 28.84
CA GLU A 230 7.14 1.38 29.89
C GLU A 230 8.00 2.63 29.65
N LEU A 231 8.46 2.83 28.41
CA LEU A 231 9.27 3.99 28.04
C LEU A 231 8.49 5.30 28.21
N PHE A 232 7.27 5.35 27.68
CA PHE A 232 6.43 6.54 27.79
C PHE A 232 6.09 6.86 29.26
N ALA A 233 5.73 5.85 30.06
CA ALA A 233 5.45 6.03 31.48
C ALA A 233 6.67 6.56 32.26
N ASN A 234 7.87 6.12 31.91
CA ASN A 234 9.11 6.64 32.49
C ASN A 234 9.30 8.12 32.15
N TYR A 235 9.12 8.52 30.90
CA TYR A 235 9.21 9.94 30.51
C TYR A 235 8.13 10.79 31.19
N VAL A 236 6.88 10.32 31.25
CA VAL A 236 5.80 11.00 31.97
C VAL A 236 6.15 11.22 33.44
N SER A 237 6.78 10.23 34.09
CA SER A 237 7.20 10.36 35.49
C SER A 237 8.30 11.40 35.71
N ASN A 238 9.12 11.70 34.71
CA ASN A 238 10.24 12.64 34.83
C ASN A 238 9.90 14.04 34.30
N HIS A 239 9.06 14.15 33.28
CA HIS A 239 8.80 15.37 32.51
C HIS A 239 7.33 15.80 32.51
N GLY A 240 6.40 14.93 32.89
CA GLY A 240 4.97 15.12 32.69
C GLY A 240 4.53 14.69 31.28
N GLU A 241 3.22 14.43 31.13
CA GLU A 241 2.67 13.81 29.91
C GLU A 241 2.76 14.72 28.68
N GLU A 242 2.47 16.01 28.83
CA GLU A 242 2.50 16.96 27.72
C GLU A 242 3.91 17.07 27.12
N GLU A 243 4.94 17.20 27.98
CA GLU A 243 6.34 17.28 27.56
C GLU A 243 6.83 15.94 26.99
N ALA A 244 6.53 14.81 27.66
CA ALA A 244 6.91 13.48 27.18
C ALA A 244 6.37 13.20 25.77
N ASN A 245 5.13 13.63 25.49
CA ASN A 245 4.48 13.43 24.19
C ASN A 245 5.07 14.30 23.05
N LEU A 246 5.98 15.24 23.35
CA LEU A 246 6.68 16.01 22.32
C LEU A 246 7.79 15.18 21.68
N PHE A 247 8.49 14.35 22.45
CA PHE A 247 9.69 13.62 22.02
C PHE A 247 9.58 12.09 22.12
N SER A 248 8.50 11.56 22.70
CA SER A 248 8.22 10.12 22.73
C SER A 248 6.80 9.85 22.26
N ALA A 249 6.64 8.90 21.35
CA ALA A 249 5.34 8.39 20.93
C ALA A 249 4.58 7.77 22.10
N ARG A 250 3.24 7.88 22.11
CA ARG A 250 2.40 7.04 22.98
C ARG A 250 2.45 5.58 22.49
N PRO A 251 2.11 4.61 23.35
CA PRO A 251 1.97 3.22 22.93
C PRO A 251 0.98 3.08 21.77
N GLY A 252 1.36 2.35 20.72
CA GLY A 252 0.61 2.25 19.46
C GLY A 252 0.97 3.32 18.43
N GLU A 253 1.50 4.49 18.83
CA GLU A 253 1.82 5.60 17.92
C GLU A 253 3.28 5.57 17.42
N SER A 254 4.06 4.56 17.83
CA SER A 254 5.46 4.41 17.41
C SER A 254 5.58 3.51 16.19
N GLU A 255 6.22 4.00 15.12
CA GLU A 255 6.47 3.18 13.93
C GLU A 255 7.37 1.97 14.21
N HIS A 256 8.19 1.98 15.26
CA HIS A 256 8.98 0.81 15.65
C HIS A 256 8.12 -0.43 15.95
N GLN A 257 6.86 -0.27 16.38
CA GLN A 257 5.96 -1.40 16.57
C GLN A 257 5.54 -2.05 15.24
N SER A 258 5.61 -1.33 14.12
CA SER A 258 5.33 -1.90 12.79
C SER A 258 6.36 -2.96 12.38
N GLY A 259 7.57 -2.88 12.94
CA GLY A 259 8.74 -3.65 12.48
C GLY A 259 9.25 -3.20 11.10
N LEU A 260 8.74 -2.11 10.53
CA LEU A 260 9.17 -1.56 9.22
C LEU A 260 10.17 -0.40 9.37
N THR A 261 10.67 -0.17 10.57
CA THR A 261 11.53 0.96 10.91
C THR A 261 12.86 0.48 11.46
N MET A 262 13.94 1.16 11.12
CA MET A 262 15.25 0.99 11.74
C MET A 262 15.86 2.36 12.04
N ASP A 263 16.34 2.55 13.26
CA ASP A 263 17.28 3.63 13.56
C ASP A 263 18.70 3.22 13.13
N VAL A 264 19.37 4.05 12.35
CA VAL A 264 20.71 3.83 11.81
C VAL A 264 21.68 4.90 12.34
N THR A 265 22.94 4.53 12.56
CA THR A 265 23.98 5.42 13.08
C THR A 265 25.33 5.08 12.46
N SER A 266 26.40 5.77 12.87
CA SER A 266 27.76 5.51 12.43
C SER A 266 28.79 5.74 13.56
N PRO A 267 30.03 5.24 13.41
CA PRO A 267 31.12 5.53 14.33
C PRO A 267 31.41 7.03 14.48
N ASP A 268 31.17 7.84 13.44
CA ASP A 268 31.44 9.28 13.39
C ASP A 268 30.61 10.10 14.39
N VAL A 269 29.46 9.57 14.81
CA VAL A 269 28.62 10.13 15.88
C VAL A 269 28.65 9.31 17.16
N GLU A 270 29.69 8.50 17.36
CA GLU A 270 29.83 7.62 18.52
C GLU A 270 28.60 6.71 18.71
N PHE A 271 27.99 6.28 17.60
CA PHE A 271 26.76 5.47 17.56
C PHE A 271 25.51 6.12 18.19
N GLN A 272 25.52 7.45 18.35
CA GLN A 272 24.38 8.20 18.88
C GLN A 272 23.28 8.38 17.82
N LEU A 273 22.05 8.51 18.30
CA LEU A 273 20.88 8.87 17.48
C LEU A 273 20.58 10.35 17.73
N ASN A 274 21.21 11.21 16.95
CA ASN A 274 21.07 12.66 17.06
C ASN A 274 21.19 13.31 15.67
N THR A 275 20.90 14.60 15.59
CA THR A 275 20.90 15.33 14.32
C THR A 275 22.28 15.44 13.67
N ASP A 276 23.36 15.30 14.44
CA ASP A 276 24.73 15.35 13.91
C ASP A 276 24.99 14.21 12.93
N PHE A 277 24.23 13.10 13.02
CA PHE A 277 24.32 12.01 12.04
C PHE A 277 24.03 12.49 10.62
N GLY A 278 23.05 13.39 10.44
CA GLY A 278 22.73 13.97 9.13
C GLY A 278 23.85 14.82 8.52
N GLU A 279 24.84 15.22 9.33
CA GLU A 279 26.01 15.99 8.88
C GLU A 279 27.22 15.12 8.51
N THR A 280 27.19 13.83 8.87
CA THR A 280 28.23 12.85 8.49
C THR A 280 28.14 12.47 7.01
N ASP A 281 29.21 11.87 6.49
CA ASP A 281 29.19 11.32 5.12
C ASP A 281 28.19 10.16 5.02
N GLU A 282 28.06 9.34 6.07
CA GLU A 282 27.06 8.26 6.18
C GLU A 282 25.62 8.78 6.12
N GLY A 283 25.28 9.77 6.94
CA GLY A 283 23.92 10.30 7.00
C GLY A 283 23.50 11.01 5.72
N LYS A 284 24.42 11.74 5.08
CA LYS A 284 24.19 12.37 3.77
C LYS A 284 23.97 11.32 2.68
N TRP A 285 24.83 10.30 2.63
CA TRP A 285 24.69 9.20 1.70
C TRP A 285 23.36 8.45 1.93
N LEU A 286 22.99 8.20 3.19
CA LEU A 286 21.73 7.53 3.52
C LEU A 286 20.53 8.34 3.01
N ALA A 287 20.50 9.65 3.26
CA ALA A 287 19.43 10.53 2.79
C ALA A 287 19.31 10.56 1.25
N GLU A 288 20.42 10.41 0.53
CA GLU A 288 20.44 10.39 -0.94
C GLU A 288 20.08 9.01 -1.54
N ASN A 289 20.37 7.90 -0.85
CA ASN A 289 20.33 6.55 -1.42
C ASN A 289 19.25 5.63 -0.82
N ALA A 290 18.70 5.94 0.36
CA ALA A 290 17.74 5.07 1.05
C ALA A 290 16.53 4.68 0.18
N ALA A 291 16.07 5.60 -0.67
CA ALA A 291 14.90 5.39 -1.53
C ALA A 291 15.08 4.27 -2.57
N GLU A 292 16.32 4.03 -3.02
CA GLU A 292 16.62 2.94 -3.95
C GLU A 292 16.37 1.56 -3.33
N PHE A 293 16.41 1.48 -2.00
CA PHE A 293 16.17 0.27 -1.23
C PHE A 293 14.79 0.26 -0.57
N GLY A 294 13.91 1.20 -0.92
CA GLY A 294 12.55 1.26 -0.38
C GLY A 294 12.43 1.90 1.01
N PHE A 295 13.46 2.60 1.47
CA PHE A 295 13.45 3.36 2.73
C PHE A 295 13.30 4.86 2.49
N ILE A 296 12.63 5.55 3.40
CA ILE A 296 12.58 7.01 3.46
C ILE A 296 13.19 7.52 4.76
N ILE A 297 13.75 8.72 4.75
CA ILE A 297 13.97 9.48 5.99
C ILE A 297 12.59 9.89 6.49
N ARG A 298 12.12 9.24 7.55
CA ARG A 298 10.70 9.32 7.96
C ARG A 298 10.29 10.70 8.47
N TYR A 299 11.23 11.36 9.15
CA TYR A 299 11.07 12.67 9.78
C TYR A 299 12.12 13.64 9.22
N PRO A 300 11.89 14.18 8.01
CA PRO A 300 12.82 15.11 7.36
C PRO A 300 12.76 16.52 7.96
N GLU A 301 13.83 17.30 7.78
CA GLU A 301 13.93 18.68 8.27
C GLU A 301 12.85 19.59 7.64
N GLY A 302 12.21 20.43 8.46
CA GLY A 302 11.21 21.40 8.00
C GLY A 302 9.81 20.82 7.77
N LYS A 303 9.57 19.56 8.14
CA LYS A 303 8.26 18.88 8.04
C LYS A 303 7.63 18.56 9.41
N GLU A 304 8.13 19.16 10.48
CA GLU A 304 7.70 18.90 11.88
C GLU A 304 6.22 19.24 12.10
N GLU A 305 5.72 20.27 11.41
CA GLU A 305 4.30 20.63 11.46
C GLU A 305 3.38 19.56 10.83
N ILE A 306 3.93 18.68 9.99
CA ILE A 306 3.18 17.59 9.35
C ILE A 306 3.36 16.31 10.17
N THR A 307 4.61 15.88 10.39
CA THR A 307 4.92 14.60 11.06
C THR A 307 4.69 14.64 12.57
N LYS A 308 4.75 15.82 13.18
CA LYS A 308 4.75 16.05 14.64
C LYS A 308 5.99 15.51 15.36
N TYR A 309 7.05 15.22 14.61
CA TYR A 309 8.37 14.83 15.10
C TYR A 309 9.41 15.84 14.60
N GLN A 310 10.45 16.04 15.39
CA GLN A 310 11.63 16.81 14.97
C GLN A 310 12.35 16.11 13.81
N TYR A 311 13.33 16.78 13.21
CA TYR A 311 14.24 16.14 12.24
C TYR A 311 14.99 14.96 12.89
N GLU A 312 14.86 13.78 12.28
CA GLU A 312 15.54 12.55 12.71
C GLU A 312 16.24 11.87 11.52
N PRO A 313 17.47 12.29 11.15
CA PRO A 313 18.21 11.72 10.01
C PRO A 313 18.52 10.23 10.16
N TRP A 314 18.48 9.70 11.38
CA TRP A 314 18.76 8.31 11.69
C TRP A 314 17.55 7.39 11.46
N HIS A 315 16.34 7.94 11.44
CA HIS A 315 15.11 7.14 11.49
C HIS A 315 14.60 6.83 10.08
N ILE A 316 14.88 5.62 9.61
CA ILE A 316 14.44 5.16 8.30
C ILE A 316 13.21 4.26 8.39
N ARG A 317 12.24 4.50 7.50
CA ARG A 317 10.99 3.74 7.39
C ARG A 317 10.92 3.04 6.04
N TYR A 318 10.75 1.73 6.04
CA TYR A 318 10.50 0.93 4.85
C TYR A 318 9.06 1.15 4.37
N VAL A 319 8.94 1.54 3.10
CA VAL A 319 7.67 1.78 2.39
C VAL A 319 7.64 1.09 1.02
N GLY A 320 8.70 0.35 0.68
CA GLY A 320 8.93 -0.27 -0.62
C GLY A 320 9.47 0.72 -1.67
N GLU A 321 10.19 0.20 -2.66
CA GLU A 321 10.96 1.00 -3.62
C GLU A 321 10.11 2.01 -4.39
N LYS A 322 8.92 1.61 -4.86
CA LYS A 322 8.05 2.51 -5.62
C LYS A 322 7.63 3.73 -4.79
N ALA A 323 7.09 3.51 -3.59
CA ALA A 323 6.65 4.60 -2.74
C ALA A 323 7.84 5.44 -2.23
N ALA A 324 8.96 4.81 -1.87
CA ALA A 324 10.13 5.53 -1.38
C ALA A 324 10.71 6.48 -2.43
N LYS A 325 10.75 6.05 -3.69
CA LYS A 325 11.16 6.89 -4.83
C LYS A 325 10.21 8.06 -5.04
N GLU A 326 8.90 7.79 -5.12
CA GLU A 326 7.89 8.84 -5.30
C GLU A 326 7.91 9.87 -4.15
N ILE A 327 8.07 9.40 -2.90
CA ILE A 327 8.15 10.25 -1.71
C ILE A 327 9.40 11.14 -1.79
N THR A 328 10.56 10.56 -2.06
CA THR A 328 11.85 11.26 -2.09
C THR A 328 11.93 12.25 -3.25
N GLU A 329 11.56 11.83 -4.46
CA GLU A 329 11.59 12.68 -5.67
C GLU A 329 10.68 13.92 -5.55
N ASN A 330 9.58 13.80 -4.82
CA ASN A 330 8.62 14.88 -4.63
C ASN A 330 8.77 15.61 -3.28
N ASN A 331 9.80 15.28 -2.48
CA ASN A 331 10.06 15.85 -1.16
C ASN A 331 8.83 15.79 -0.23
N LEU A 332 8.19 14.62 -0.19
CA LEU A 332 6.99 14.35 0.60
C LEU A 332 7.35 13.66 1.92
N THR A 333 6.43 13.75 2.87
CA THR A 333 6.31 12.84 4.01
C THR A 333 5.40 11.67 3.66
N LEU A 334 5.38 10.61 4.47
CA LEU A 334 4.40 9.52 4.30
C LEU A 334 2.96 10.04 4.46
N GLU A 335 2.73 10.99 5.37
CA GLU A 335 1.46 11.69 5.52
C GLU A 335 1.01 12.34 4.21
N GLU A 336 1.86 13.21 3.62
CA GLU A 336 1.54 13.88 2.36
C GLU A 336 1.33 12.87 1.22
N TYR A 337 2.16 11.82 1.15
CA TYR A 337 2.04 10.78 0.14
C TYR A 337 0.68 10.08 0.16
N LEU A 338 0.16 9.76 1.34
CA LEU A 338 -1.11 9.04 1.48
C LEU A 338 -2.33 9.95 1.31
N THR A 339 -2.18 11.27 1.48
CA THR A 339 -3.27 12.24 1.29
C THR A 339 -3.40 12.79 -0.13
N ASN A 340 -2.35 12.67 -0.94
CA ASN A 340 -2.23 13.29 -2.28
C ASN A 340 -2.75 12.42 -3.43
#